data_AF-A0A0K2X4M1-F1
#
_entry.id   AF-A0A0K2X4M1-F1
#
_cell.length_a   1.000
_cell.length_b   1.000
_cell.length_c   1.000
_cell.angle_alpha   90.00
_cell.angle_beta   90.00
_cell.angle_gamma   90.00
#
_symmetry.space_group_name_H-M   'P 1'
#
loop_
_entity.id
_entity.type
_entity.pdbx_description
1 polymer ?
#
loop_
_entity_poly.entity_id
_entity_poly.type
_entity_poly.pdbx_seq_one_letter_code
_entity_poly.pdbx_strand_id
1 'polypeptide(L)'
;MARTRSKKTAEAGIQDIYKSLESGQNKVQAKQLSSNQVLLELEEGSFNTKEAWFIKDEQDQKFVVIPEVLLQHIVRVIQRAYEDKVMVELERDMATLTPIDFADAMAVVFKKLEGMRGKDGSLPKISSLDFVKQIKKQHPNLFFNLPEFLESKRQELDLDNLALPF
;
A
#
# COMPACT_ATOMS: atom_id res chain seq x y z
N MET A 1 8.60 26.88 17.56
CA MET A 1 7.23 26.53 18.02
C MET A 1 6.11 26.75 16.99
N ALA A 2 6.35 27.32 15.79
CA ALA A 2 5.30 27.58 14.80
C ALA A 2 4.87 26.37 13.93
N ARG A 3 5.76 25.40 13.69
CA ARG A 3 5.49 24.24 12.80
C ARG A 3 4.45 23.25 13.33
N THR A 4 4.30 23.14 14.65
CA THR A 4 3.38 22.18 15.29
C THR A 4 1.92 22.64 15.27
N ARG A 5 1.65 23.96 15.22
CA ARG A 5 0.29 24.50 15.17
C ARG A 5 -0.38 24.28 13.81
N SER A 6 0.36 24.47 12.72
CA SER A 6 -0.19 24.34 11.35
C SER A 6 -0.59 22.91 10.98
N LYS A 7 0.11 21.89 11.52
CA LYS A 7 -0.19 20.48 11.24
C LYS A 7 -1.51 20.05 11.90
N LYS A 8 -1.75 20.53 13.11
CA LYS A 8 -2.96 20.24 13.91
C LYS A 8 -4.23 20.84 13.30
N THR A 9 -4.12 22.01 12.66
CA THR A 9 -5.26 22.66 11.97
C THR A 9 -5.62 21.98 10.65
N ALA A 10 -4.63 21.44 9.94
CA ALA A 10 -4.85 20.68 8.70
C ALA A 10 -5.48 19.30 8.96
N GLU A 11 -5.05 18.61 10.02
CA GLU A 11 -5.65 17.34 10.46
C GLU A 11 -7.10 17.51 10.93
N ALA A 12 -7.40 18.58 11.67
CA ALA A 12 -8.77 18.90 12.09
C ALA A 12 -9.70 19.14 10.88
N GLY A 13 -9.25 19.90 9.87
CA GLY A 13 -10.05 20.15 8.67
C GLY A 13 -10.31 18.92 7.80
N ILE A 14 -9.42 17.92 7.83
CA ILE A 14 -9.62 16.66 7.11
C ILE A 14 -10.68 15.78 7.81
N GLN A 15 -10.71 15.76 9.14
CA GLN A 15 -11.70 15.00 9.91
C GLN A 15 -13.13 15.50 9.66
N ASP A 16 -13.32 16.82 9.58
CA ASP A 16 -14.61 17.42 9.26
C ASP A 16 -15.08 17.01 7.85
N ILE A 17 -14.18 16.99 6.87
CA ILE A 17 -14.48 16.52 5.50
C ILE A 17 -14.86 15.04 5.49
N TYR A 18 -14.17 14.18 6.25
CA TYR A 18 -14.51 12.76 6.37
C TYR A 18 -15.90 12.55 6.96
N LYS A 19 -16.21 13.26 8.04
CA LYS A 19 -17.55 13.23 8.64
C LYS A 19 -18.64 13.68 7.67
N SER A 20 -18.33 14.65 6.82
CA SER A 20 -19.24 15.09 5.76
C SER A 20 -19.48 13.99 4.71
N LEU A 21 -18.43 13.25 4.31
CA LEU A 21 -18.58 12.09 3.43
C LEU A 21 -19.40 10.96 4.05
N GLU A 22 -19.23 10.67 5.33
CA GLU A 22 -19.98 9.59 6.00
C GLU A 22 -21.45 9.97 6.24
N SER A 23 -21.70 11.23 6.56
CA SER A 23 -23.04 11.69 6.96
C SER A 23 -23.99 11.90 5.78
N GLY A 24 -23.48 12.22 4.58
CA GLY A 24 -24.34 12.40 3.40
C GLY A 24 -25.29 13.60 3.47
N GLN A 25 -25.05 14.55 4.38
CA GLN A 25 -26.01 15.59 4.73
C GLN A 25 -26.07 16.77 3.75
N ASN A 26 -25.02 16.99 2.96
CA ASN A 26 -24.97 18.09 2.02
C ASN A 26 -25.47 17.63 0.65
N LYS A 27 -26.78 17.69 0.44
CA LYS A 27 -27.46 17.21 -0.77
C LYS A 27 -27.71 18.35 -1.73
N VAL A 28 -27.38 18.12 -2.99
CA VAL A 28 -27.44 19.13 -4.05
C VAL A 28 -28.16 18.54 -5.27
N GLN A 29 -29.11 19.28 -5.82
CA GLN A 29 -29.73 18.97 -7.09
C GLN A 29 -28.98 19.70 -8.22
N ALA A 30 -28.56 18.95 -9.23
CA ALA A 30 -27.98 19.50 -10.45
C ALA A 30 -29.04 19.61 -11.55
N LYS A 31 -29.23 20.82 -12.07
CA LYS A 31 -30.13 21.11 -13.20
C LYS A 31 -29.33 21.63 -14.38
N GLN A 32 -29.54 21.07 -15.56
CA GLN A 32 -28.82 21.51 -16.74
C GLN A 32 -29.47 22.78 -17.31
N LEU A 33 -28.70 23.87 -17.39
CA LEU A 33 -29.17 25.13 -18.00
C LEU A 33 -28.81 25.22 -19.48
N SER A 34 -27.65 24.68 -19.87
CA SER A 34 -27.19 24.59 -21.26
C SER A 34 -26.14 23.48 -21.39
N SER A 35 -25.54 23.32 -22.57
CA SER A 35 -24.48 22.32 -22.79
C SER A 35 -23.27 22.50 -21.87
N ASN A 36 -22.99 23.73 -21.41
CA ASN A 36 -21.79 24.08 -20.63
C ASN A 36 -22.13 24.68 -19.26
N GLN A 37 -23.40 24.67 -18.85
CA GLN A 37 -23.83 25.29 -17.60
C GLN A 37 -24.76 24.35 -16.84
N VAL A 38 -24.44 24.15 -15.56
CA VAL A 38 -25.24 23.39 -14.61
C VAL A 38 -25.49 24.29 -13.41
N LEU A 39 -26.75 24.38 -13.01
CA LEU A 39 -27.17 25.01 -11.77
C LEU A 39 -27.13 23.96 -10.65
N LEU A 40 -26.48 24.30 -9.55
CA LEU A 40 -26.45 23.49 -8.34
C LEU A 40 -27.35 24.14 -7.29
N GLU A 41 -28.46 23.49 -6.96
CA GLU A 41 -29.38 23.91 -5.91
C GLU A 41 -29.17 23.03 -4.67
N LEU A 42 -28.80 23.65 -3.54
CA LEU A 42 -28.67 22.94 -2.27
C LEU A 42 -30.06 22.58 -1.73
N GLU A 43 -30.37 21.29 -1.62
CA GLU A 43 -31.60 20.80 -1.00
C GLU A 43 -31.46 20.71 0.52
N GLU A 44 -30.28 20.26 0.98
CA GLU A 44 -29.94 20.15 2.40
C GLU A 44 -28.50 20.63 2.62
N GLY A 45 -28.29 21.45 3.66
CA GLY A 45 -26.97 21.97 4.04
C GLY A 45 -26.70 23.40 3.56
N SER A 46 -25.42 23.75 3.43
CA SER A 46 -24.96 25.07 2.98
C SER A 46 -23.71 24.94 2.12
N PHE A 47 -23.42 25.97 1.33
CA PHE A 47 -22.20 26.03 0.54
C PHE A 47 -20.98 26.06 1.48
N ASN A 48 -20.26 24.94 1.53
CA ASN A 48 -19.01 24.82 2.29
C ASN A 48 -17.97 24.06 1.45
N THR A 49 -16.86 24.73 1.14
CA THR A 49 -15.74 24.16 0.37
C THR A 49 -14.90 23.16 1.15
N LYS A 50 -15.23 22.94 2.43
CA LYS A 50 -14.60 21.96 3.34
C LYS A 50 -15.52 20.77 3.61
N GLU A 51 -16.49 20.52 2.74
CA GLU A 51 -17.42 19.41 2.87
C GLU A 51 -17.57 18.70 1.51
N ALA A 52 -17.99 17.44 1.56
CA ALA A 52 -18.39 16.69 0.40
C ALA A 52 -19.86 16.99 0.06
N TRP A 53 -20.16 17.17 -1.22
CA TRP A 53 -21.51 17.42 -1.70
C TRP A 53 -22.01 16.22 -2.49
N PHE A 54 -23.20 15.75 -2.12
CA PHE A 54 -23.87 14.63 -2.74
C PHE A 54 -24.83 15.18 -3.77
N ILE A 55 -24.43 15.08 -5.04
CA ILE A 55 -25.13 15.68 -6.15
C ILE A 55 -26.00 14.63 -6.83
N LYS A 56 -27.24 14.99 -7.11
CA LYS A 56 -28.18 14.21 -7.92
C LYS A 56 -28.62 15.04 -9.12
N ASP A 57 -28.51 14.48 -10.32
CA ASP A 57 -28.99 15.14 -11.54
C ASP A 57 -30.47 14.83 -11.84
N GLU A 58 -30.98 15.40 -12.94
CA GLU A 58 -32.35 15.22 -13.42
C GLU A 58 -32.67 13.77 -13.84
N GLN A 59 -31.65 12.94 -14.10
CA GLN A 59 -31.79 11.52 -14.48
C GLN A 59 -31.59 10.58 -13.29
N ASP A 60 -31.58 11.10 -12.06
CA ASP A 60 -31.30 10.37 -10.82
C ASP A 60 -29.90 9.73 -10.77
N GLN A 61 -28.95 10.22 -11.57
CA GLN A 61 -27.54 9.86 -11.42
C GLN A 61 -26.95 10.61 -10.24
N LYS A 62 -26.17 9.88 -9.43
CA LYS A 62 -25.60 10.38 -8.19
C LYS A 62 -24.08 10.43 -8.31
N PHE A 63 -23.52 11.58 -7.94
CA PHE A 63 -22.08 11.79 -7.91
C PHE A 63 -21.71 12.65 -6.71
N VAL A 64 -20.43 12.63 -6.33
CA VAL A 64 -19.94 13.36 -5.17
C VAL A 64 -18.87 14.34 -5.60
N VAL A 65 -18.99 15.59 -5.17
CA VAL A 65 -17.92 16.58 -5.28
C VAL A 65 -17.21 16.64 -3.93
N ILE A 66 -15.89 16.48 -3.96
CA ILE A 66 -15.04 16.53 -2.77
C ILE A 66 -13.95 17.59 -2.92
N PRO A 67 -13.48 18.19 -1.82
CA PRO A 67 -12.33 19.07 -1.85
C PRO A 67 -11.08 18.33 -2.38
N GLU A 68 -10.30 18.97 -3.25
CA GLU A 68 -9.11 18.36 -3.87
C GLU A 68 -8.12 17.78 -2.83
N VAL A 69 -7.93 18.50 -1.72
CA VAL A 69 -7.05 18.09 -0.62
C VAL A 69 -7.44 16.72 -0.06
N LEU A 70 -8.75 16.42 -0.02
CA LEU A 70 -9.24 15.12 0.43
C LEU A 70 -8.91 14.03 -0.59
N LEU A 71 -9.13 14.27 -1.88
CA LEU A 71 -8.80 13.30 -2.93
C LEU A 71 -7.31 12.94 -2.89
N GLN A 72 -6.44 13.95 -2.79
CA GLN A 72 -5.00 13.75 -2.65
C GLN A 72 -4.65 12.95 -1.38
N HIS A 73 -5.36 13.20 -0.27
CA HIS A 73 -5.14 12.47 0.97
C HIS A 73 -5.58 11.00 0.84
N ILE A 74 -6.74 10.73 0.25
CA ILE A 74 -7.24 9.37 -0.02
C ILE A 74 -6.24 8.58 -0.86
N VAL A 75 -5.74 9.18 -1.96
CA VAL A 75 -4.73 8.54 -2.82
C VAL A 75 -3.48 8.18 -2.02
N ARG A 76 -2.97 9.09 -1.17
CA ARG A 76 -1.80 8.81 -0.32
C ARG A 76 -2.04 7.70 0.71
N VAL A 77 -3.24 7.65 1.30
CA VAL A 77 -3.60 6.60 2.25
C VAL A 77 -3.64 5.23 1.55
N ILE A 78 -4.24 5.16 0.36
CA ILE A 78 -4.28 3.93 -0.44
C ILE A 78 -2.88 3.49 -0.82
N GLN A 79 -2.01 4.42 -1.25
CA GLN A 79 -0.63 4.12 -1.59
C GLN A 79 0.13 3.55 -0.39
N ARG A 80 0.04 4.18 0.79
CA ARG A 80 0.70 3.67 2.01
C ARG A 80 0.19 2.30 2.42
N ALA A 81 -1.13 2.09 2.42
CA ALA A 81 -1.71 0.80 2.74
C ALA A 81 -1.24 -0.30 1.77
N TYR A 82 -1.04 0.04 0.50
CA TYR A 82 -0.46 -0.86 -0.48
C TYR A 82 1.02 -1.18 -0.16
N GLU A 83 1.84 -0.18 0.16
CA GLU A 83 3.25 -0.38 0.52
C GLU A 83 3.40 -1.24 1.78
N ASP A 84 2.61 -0.96 2.83
CA ASP A 84 2.59 -1.73 4.07
C ASP A 84 2.21 -3.19 3.80
N LYS A 85 1.18 -3.41 2.97
CA LYS A 85 0.77 -4.75 2.55
C LYS A 85 1.91 -5.49 1.83
N VAL A 86 2.55 -4.84 0.86
CA VAL A 86 3.67 -5.45 0.10
C VAL A 86 4.81 -5.82 1.04
N MET A 87 5.14 -4.97 2.01
CA MET A 87 6.19 -5.26 2.98
C MET A 87 5.87 -6.52 3.81
N VAL A 88 4.65 -6.61 4.34
CA VAL A 88 4.21 -7.79 5.10
C VAL A 88 4.22 -9.06 4.24
N GLU A 89 3.79 -8.98 2.99
CA GLU A 89 3.83 -10.11 2.06
C GLU A 89 5.27 -10.55 1.75
N LEU A 90 6.18 -9.59 1.58
CA LEU A 90 7.61 -9.86 1.37
C LEU A 90 8.26 -10.51 2.58
N GLU A 91 8.00 -10.01 3.79
CA GLU A 91 8.51 -10.61 5.03
C GLU A 91 8.04 -12.05 5.20
N ARG A 92 6.74 -12.29 4.99
CA ARG A 92 6.15 -13.62 5.05
C ARG A 92 6.81 -14.56 4.06
N ASP A 93 6.90 -14.17 2.80
CA ASP A 93 7.42 -15.03 1.75
C ASP A 93 8.93 -15.23 1.87
N MET A 94 9.68 -14.22 2.33
CA MET A 94 11.10 -14.32 2.66
C MET A 94 11.35 -15.39 3.72
N ALA A 95 10.55 -15.40 4.80
CA ALA A 95 10.67 -16.40 5.86
C ALA A 95 10.54 -17.84 5.35
N THR A 96 9.72 -18.07 4.31
CA THR A 96 9.56 -19.41 3.70
C THR A 96 10.80 -19.91 2.96
N LEU A 97 11.73 -19.02 2.61
CA LEU A 97 12.93 -19.36 1.84
C LEU A 97 14.16 -19.64 2.72
N THR A 98 14.00 -19.58 4.04
CA THR A 98 15.02 -19.87 5.07
C THR A 98 16.27 -19.01 4.89
N PRO A 99 16.19 -17.68 5.10
CA PRO A 99 17.36 -16.82 5.08
C PRO A 99 18.31 -17.19 6.24
N ILE A 100 19.62 -17.05 6.01
CA ILE A 100 20.65 -17.27 7.04
C ILE A 100 20.56 -16.17 8.10
N ASP A 101 20.51 -14.92 7.63
CA ASP A 101 20.20 -13.74 8.43
C ASP A 101 19.00 -13.03 7.80
N PHE A 102 17.89 -13.00 8.53
CA PHE A 102 16.64 -12.42 8.05
C PHE A 102 16.77 -10.91 7.81
N ALA A 103 17.46 -10.18 8.69
CA ALA A 103 17.58 -8.73 8.60
C ALA A 103 18.42 -8.34 7.37
N ASP A 104 19.54 -9.03 7.15
CA ASP A 104 20.39 -8.79 5.98
C ASP A 104 19.67 -9.14 4.67
N ALA A 105 18.96 -10.27 4.62
CA ALA A 105 18.18 -10.65 3.44
C ALA A 105 17.06 -9.64 3.13
N MET A 106 16.37 -9.14 4.17
CA MET A 106 15.34 -8.11 4.03
C MET A 106 15.92 -6.76 3.61
N ALA A 107 17.12 -6.39 4.07
CA ALA A 107 17.78 -5.16 3.61
C ALA A 107 18.05 -5.18 2.09
N VAL A 108 18.42 -6.35 1.54
CA VAL A 108 18.60 -6.52 0.08
C VAL A 108 17.26 -6.44 -0.65
N VAL A 109 16.20 -7.06 -0.12
CA VAL A 109 14.83 -6.93 -0.65
C VAL A 109 14.41 -5.47 -0.70
N PHE A 110 14.53 -4.74 0.41
CA PHE A 110 14.12 -3.34 0.52
C PHE A 110 14.89 -2.46 -0.45
N LYS A 111 16.22 -2.61 -0.52
CA LYS A 111 17.05 -1.86 -1.46
C LYS A 111 16.62 -2.07 -2.91
N LYS A 112 16.29 -3.31 -3.29
CA LYS A 112 15.84 -3.63 -4.64
C LYS A 112 14.43 -3.11 -4.91
N LEU A 113 13.53 -3.22 -3.94
CA LEU A 113 12.16 -2.71 -4.03
C LEU A 113 12.13 -1.18 -4.21
N GLU A 114 12.92 -0.46 -3.42
CA GLU A 114 13.08 0.99 -3.55
C GLU A 114 13.70 1.41 -4.89
N GLY A 115 14.59 0.59 -5.44
CA GLY A 115 15.11 0.79 -6.80
C GLY A 115 14.06 0.71 -7.92
N MET A 116 12.88 0.17 -7.63
CA MET A 116 11.76 0.09 -8.58
C MET A 116 10.75 1.23 -8.42
N ARG A 117 10.97 2.15 -7.47
CA ARG A 117 10.04 3.24 -7.18
C ARG A 117 9.93 4.20 -8.37
N GLY A 118 8.70 4.54 -8.73
CA GLY A 118 8.38 5.46 -9.82
C GLY A 118 8.76 6.91 -9.50
N LYS A 119 8.76 7.77 -10.53
CA LYS A 119 8.99 9.22 -10.36
C LYS A 119 7.89 9.91 -9.54
N ASP A 120 6.70 9.34 -9.53
CA ASP A 120 5.56 9.73 -8.71
C ASP A 120 5.66 9.24 -7.26
N GLY A 121 6.73 8.50 -6.94
CA GLY A 121 6.97 7.94 -5.63
C GLY A 121 6.18 6.66 -5.36
N SER A 122 5.49 6.06 -6.34
CA SER A 122 4.73 4.82 -6.12
C SER A 122 5.60 3.57 -6.34
N LEU A 123 5.28 2.49 -5.60
CA LEU A 123 5.84 1.16 -5.86
C LEU A 123 5.04 0.45 -6.96
N PRO A 124 5.70 -0.28 -7.88
CA PRO A 124 5.01 -1.06 -8.89
C PRO A 124 4.31 -2.26 -8.28
N LYS A 125 3.31 -2.79 -9.00
CA LYS A 125 2.66 -4.04 -8.62
C LYS A 125 3.61 -5.22 -8.78
N ILE A 126 3.94 -5.88 -7.67
CA ILE A 126 4.81 -7.06 -7.66
C ILE A 126 4.13 -8.26 -7.03
N SER A 127 4.57 -9.45 -7.45
CA SER A 127 4.33 -10.72 -6.74
C SER A 127 5.45 -10.90 -5.71
N SER A 128 5.12 -10.84 -4.42
CA SER A 128 6.09 -10.96 -3.32
C SER A 128 6.89 -12.26 -3.42
N LEU A 129 6.23 -13.38 -3.69
CA LEU A 129 6.86 -14.70 -3.79
C LEU A 129 7.86 -14.79 -4.94
N ASP A 130 7.48 -14.30 -6.12
CA ASP A 130 8.37 -14.32 -7.29
C ASP A 130 9.54 -13.36 -7.08
N PHE A 131 9.30 -12.24 -6.41
CA PHE A 131 10.32 -11.27 -6.06
C PHE A 131 11.37 -11.88 -5.13
N VAL A 132 10.96 -12.52 -4.01
CA VAL A 132 11.91 -13.14 -3.08
C VAL A 132 12.62 -14.35 -3.69
N LYS A 133 11.97 -15.12 -4.57
CA LYS A 133 12.63 -16.19 -5.34
C LYS A 133 13.69 -15.64 -6.28
N GLN A 134 13.45 -14.50 -6.91
CA GLN A 134 14.45 -13.84 -7.75
C GLN A 134 15.64 -13.36 -6.91
N ILE A 135 15.40 -12.81 -5.71
CA ILE A 135 16.46 -12.44 -4.77
C ILE A 135 17.31 -13.66 -4.40
N LYS A 136 16.69 -14.79 -4.03
CA LYS A 136 17.41 -16.04 -3.74
C LYS A 136 18.29 -16.53 -4.88
N LYS A 137 17.82 -16.39 -6.13
CA LYS A 137 18.62 -16.72 -7.32
C LYS A 137 19.81 -15.78 -7.51
N GLN A 138 19.65 -14.49 -7.21
CA GLN A 138 20.69 -13.47 -7.39
C GLN A 138 21.71 -13.44 -6.24
N HIS A 139 21.27 -13.81 -5.03
CA HIS A 139 22.05 -13.78 -3.80
C HIS A 139 21.86 -15.09 -3.02
N PRO A 140 22.29 -16.25 -3.57
CA PRO A 140 22.07 -17.55 -2.94
C PRO A 140 22.75 -17.65 -1.57
N ASN A 141 23.85 -16.93 -1.36
CA ASN A 141 24.60 -16.86 -0.11
C ASN A 141 23.84 -16.25 1.06
N LEU A 142 22.69 -15.61 0.83
CA LEU A 142 21.83 -15.09 1.91
C LEU A 142 20.84 -16.15 2.43
N PHE A 143 20.78 -17.31 1.79
CA PHE A 143 19.78 -18.34 2.06
C PHE A 143 20.44 -19.66 2.42
N PHE A 144 19.81 -20.37 3.34
CA PHE A 144 20.29 -21.69 3.70
C PHE A 144 19.97 -22.69 2.59
N ASN A 145 20.98 -23.48 2.21
CA ASN A 145 20.85 -24.55 1.23
C ASN A 145 20.86 -25.91 1.94
N LEU A 146 19.67 -26.38 2.34
CA LEU A 146 19.54 -27.64 3.09
C LEU A 146 20.04 -28.86 2.29
N PRO A 147 19.73 -29.04 0.99
CA PRO A 147 20.31 -30.12 0.20
C PRO A 147 21.84 -30.18 0.24
N GLU A 148 22.51 -29.06 -0.03
CA GLU A 148 23.97 -28.95 -0.03
C GLU A 148 24.55 -29.22 1.37
N PHE A 149 23.90 -28.71 2.42
CA PHE A 149 24.29 -29.00 3.79
C PHE A 149 24.19 -30.50 4.12
N LEU A 150 23.09 -31.16 3.74
CA LEU A 150 22.89 -32.60 3.99
C LEU A 150 23.87 -33.47 3.19
N GLU A 151 24.20 -33.09 1.96
CA GLU A 151 25.23 -33.76 1.16
C GLU A 151 26.62 -33.63 1.79
N SER A 152 26.99 -32.41 2.21
CA SER A 152 28.27 -32.16 2.88
C SER A 152 28.41 -32.97 4.17
N LYS A 153 27.34 -33.08 4.97
CA LYS A 153 27.35 -33.88 6.21
C LYS A 153 27.40 -35.38 5.95
N ARG A 154 26.84 -35.86 4.85
CA ARG A 154 26.91 -37.28 4.47
C ARG A 154 28.32 -37.71 4.07
N GLN A 155 29.03 -36.85 3.34
CA GLN A 155 30.43 -37.06 2.99
C GLN A 155 31.35 -37.00 4.22
N GLU A 156 31.05 -36.12 5.18
CA GLU A 156 31.83 -35.97 6.42
C GLU A 156 31.62 -37.14 7.40
N LEU A 157 30.44 -37.77 7.38
CA LEU A 157 30.09 -38.87 8.28
C LEU A 157 30.38 -40.29 7.74
N ASP A 158 30.89 -40.40 6.51
CA ASP A 158 31.21 -41.68 5.82
C ASP A 158 30.26 -42.83 6.19
N LEU A 159 28.95 -42.56 6.11
CA LEU A 159 27.89 -43.50 6.50
C LEU A 159 27.86 -44.75 5.62
N ASP A 160 28.57 -44.72 4.49
CA ASP A 160 28.77 -45.85 3.59
C ASP A 160 29.80 -46.86 4.13
N ASN A 161 30.63 -46.48 5.11
CA ASN A 161 31.63 -47.33 5.78
C ASN A 161 31.23 -47.79 7.20
N LEU A 162 30.03 -47.45 7.68
CA LEU A 162 29.49 -48.05 8.92
C LEU A 162 28.99 -49.46 8.63
N ALA A 163 29.92 -50.41 8.61
CA ALA A 163 29.59 -51.82 8.81
C ALA A 163 28.97 -51.97 10.21
N LEU A 164 27.63 -51.99 10.27
CA LEU A 164 26.92 -52.36 11.49
C LEU A 164 27.24 -53.84 11.78
N PRO A 165 27.83 -54.17 12.94
CA PRO A 165 27.97 -55.57 13.32
C PRO A 165 26.56 -56.10 13.62
N PHE A 166 26.18 -57.16 12.91
CA PHE A 166 24.97 -57.93 13.19
C PHE A 166 25.04 -58.54 14.60
#